data_AF-A0A239A8R3-F1
#
_entry.id   AF-A0A239A8R3-F1
#
_cell.length_a   1.000
_cell.length_b   1.000
_cell.length_c   1.000
_cell.angle_alpha   90.00
_cell.angle_beta   90.00
_cell.angle_gamma   90.00
#
_symmetry.space_group_name_H-M   'P 1'
#
loop_
_entity.id
_entity.type
_entity.pdbx_description
1 polymer ?
#
loop_
_entity_poly.entity_id
_entity_poly.type
_entity_poly.pdbx_seq_one_letter_code
_entity_poly.pdbx_strand_id
1 'polypeptide(L)'
;MSRVAAVLLALACAGCAEEAGTPDAFTGRDPLPACPVQVLGQGEGIAPDALACLDAGRSVDGAELAVTRPTTEGDPVTTWYRARPGVPGLEVFVDGTRDRFGTGDWVRLDCPAATGPDDGLGGCTETVLG
;
A
#
# COMPACT_ATOMS: atom_id res chain seq x y z
N MET A 1 -5.35 -68.79 -4.51
CA MET A 1 -6.39 -68.17 -3.66
C MET A 1 -6.26 -66.66 -3.83
N SER A 2 -7.31 -66.06 -4.38
CA SER A 2 -7.42 -64.64 -4.76
C SER A 2 -7.67 -63.76 -3.54
N ARG A 3 -7.02 -62.59 -3.44
CA ARG A 3 -7.57 -61.40 -2.76
C ARG A 3 -7.17 -60.12 -3.50
N VAL A 4 -8.20 -59.60 -4.14
CA VAL A 4 -8.53 -58.26 -4.67
C VAL A 4 -7.74 -57.08 -4.08
N ALA A 5 -7.45 -56.14 -5.00
CA ALA A 5 -6.81 -54.85 -4.83
C ALA A 5 -7.59 -53.83 -3.98
N ALA A 6 -6.88 -52.87 -3.39
CA ALA A 6 -7.42 -51.56 -3.07
C ALA A 6 -6.34 -50.50 -3.35
N VAL A 7 -6.51 -49.81 -4.47
CA VAL A 7 -5.82 -48.55 -4.78
C VAL A 7 -6.46 -47.47 -3.90
N LEU A 8 -5.70 -46.90 -2.97
CA LEU A 8 -6.09 -45.68 -2.27
C LEU A 8 -5.36 -44.51 -2.92
N LEU A 9 -6.06 -43.89 -3.86
CA LEU A 9 -5.79 -42.54 -4.36
C LEU A 9 -6.30 -41.58 -3.28
N ALA A 10 -5.42 -40.84 -2.61
CA ALA A 10 -5.81 -39.74 -1.74
C ALA A 10 -5.23 -38.44 -2.28
N LEU A 11 -6.15 -37.55 -2.61
CA LEU A 11 -6.04 -36.30 -3.33
C LEU A 11 -4.99 -35.33 -2.74
N ALA A 12 -4.24 -34.71 -3.64
CA ALA A 12 -3.55 -33.46 -3.39
C ALA A 12 -4.59 -32.34 -3.19
N CYS A 13 -4.64 -31.78 -1.98
CA CYS A 13 -4.98 -30.38 -1.81
C CYS A 13 -3.66 -29.67 -1.46
N ALA A 14 -2.87 -29.35 -2.49
CA ALA A 14 -1.99 -28.21 -2.41
C ALA A 14 -2.90 -26.97 -2.39
N GLY A 15 -3.50 -26.69 -1.23
CA GLY A 15 -3.97 -25.36 -0.94
C GLY A 15 -2.73 -24.50 -0.85
N CYS A 16 -2.31 -23.92 -1.98
CA CYS A 16 -1.59 -22.67 -1.91
C CYS A 16 -2.55 -21.75 -1.17
N ALA A 17 -2.30 -21.52 0.12
CA ALA A 17 -2.71 -20.27 0.70
C ALA A 17 -2.06 -19.23 -0.19
N GLU A 18 -2.87 -18.58 -1.03
CA GLU A 18 -2.43 -17.37 -1.70
C GLU A 18 -2.22 -16.40 -0.55
N GLU A 19 -0.96 -16.27 -0.09
CA GLU A 19 -0.54 -15.06 0.61
C GLU A 19 -1.10 -13.94 -0.26
N ALA A 20 -2.06 -13.17 0.27
CA ALA A 20 -2.69 -12.10 -0.49
C ALA A 20 -1.56 -11.20 -1.00
N GLY A 21 -1.24 -11.36 -2.27
CA GLY A 21 -0.09 -10.71 -2.88
C GLY A 21 -0.35 -9.22 -2.94
N THR A 22 0.68 -8.46 -3.27
CA THR A 22 0.47 -7.04 -3.57
C THR A 22 -0.58 -6.90 -4.69
N PRO A 23 -1.69 -6.17 -4.48
CA PRO A 23 -2.80 -6.14 -5.44
C PRO A 23 -2.40 -5.62 -6.82
N ASP A 24 -3.07 -6.11 -7.87
CA ASP A 24 -2.87 -5.65 -9.25
C ASP A 24 -3.08 -4.14 -9.42
N ALA A 25 -4.04 -3.57 -8.68
CA ALA A 25 -4.29 -2.13 -8.66
C ALA A 25 -3.08 -1.32 -8.17
N PHE A 26 -2.23 -1.93 -7.34
CA PHE A 26 -0.95 -1.36 -6.94
C PHE A 26 0.13 -1.73 -7.97
N THR A 27 0.39 -2.99 -8.26
CA THR A 27 1.54 -3.40 -9.10
C THR A 27 1.44 -2.95 -10.56
N GLY A 28 0.22 -2.82 -11.10
CA GLY A 28 -0.05 -2.40 -12.48
C GLY A 28 -0.16 -0.88 -12.69
N ARG A 29 0.12 -0.07 -11.66
CA ARG A 29 0.03 1.39 -11.76
C ARG A 29 1.19 1.99 -12.54
N ASP A 30 0.95 3.13 -13.17
CA ASP A 30 2.02 3.88 -13.83
C ASP A 30 3.11 4.29 -12.82
N PRO A 31 4.40 4.05 -13.13
CA PRO A 31 5.49 4.46 -12.25
C PRO A 31 5.62 5.98 -12.25
N LEU A 32 5.94 6.54 -11.08
CA LEU A 32 6.26 7.96 -10.90
C LEU A 32 7.70 8.10 -10.39
N PRO A 33 8.35 9.26 -10.60
CA PRO A 33 9.63 9.57 -9.95
C PRO A 33 9.55 9.37 -8.43
N ALA A 34 10.50 8.64 -7.86
CA ALA A 34 10.52 8.35 -6.44
C ALA A 34 11.13 9.51 -5.63
N CYS A 35 10.45 9.90 -4.57
CA CYS A 35 11.00 10.77 -3.53
C CYS A 35 11.83 9.97 -2.50
N PRO A 36 12.65 10.64 -1.67
CA PRO A 36 13.37 9.99 -0.59
C PRO A 36 12.44 9.17 0.31
N VAL A 37 12.69 7.86 0.40
CA VAL A 37 11.91 6.93 1.24
C VAL A 37 12.04 7.32 2.71
N GLN A 38 10.93 7.23 3.45
CA GLN A 38 10.87 7.58 4.87
C GLN A 38 10.56 6.34 5.70
N VAL A 39 11.37 6.08 6.72
CA VAL A 39 11.09 5.09 7.76
C VAL A 39 11.10 5.84 9.08
N LEU A 40 9.94 5.91 9.71
CA LEU A 40 9.67 6.85 10.80
C LEU A 40 9.18 6.09 12.04
N GLY A 41 9.52 6.61 13.21
CA GLY A 41 8.90 6.23 14.49
C GLY A 41 7.51 6.84 14.68
N GLN A 42 6.82 6.44 15.73
CA GLN A 42 5.54 7.08 16.11
C GLN A 42 5.78 8.57 16.44
N GLY A 43 4.92 9.43 15.90
CA GLY A 43 4.99 10.89 16.12
C GLY A 43 6.11 11.60 15.37
N GLU A 44 6.96 10.89 14.61
CA GLU A 44 7.97 11.52 13.76
C GLU A 44 7.34 12.13 12.51
N GLY A 45 7.86 13.28 12.09
CA GLY A 45 7.44 13.97 10.87
C GLY A 45 8.20 13.48 9.64
N ILE A 46 7.57 13.59 8.48
CA ILE A 46 8.25 13.37 7.19
C ILE A 46 9.32 14.45 6.99
N ALA A 47 10.50 14.06 6.49
CA ALA A 47 11.59 15.00 6.26
C ALA A 47 11.20 16.10 5.24
N PRO A 48 11.62 17.36 5.44
CA PRO A 48 11.22 18.47 4.56
C PRO A 48 11.61 18.30 3.09
N ASP A 49 12.72 17.63 2.80
CA ASP A 49 13.18 17.33 1.44
C ASP A 49 12.28 16.32 0.72
N ALA A 50 11.75 15.33 1.46
CA ALA A 50 10.76 14.39 0.93
C ALA A 50 9.42 15.07 0.65
N LEU A 51 8.97 15.97 1.52
CA LEU A 51 7.77 16.79 1.29
C LEU A 51 7.95 17.72 0.07
N ALA A 52 9.10 18.39 -0.03
CA ALA A 52 9.39 19.27 -1.16
C ALA A 52 9.47 18.51 -2.48
N CYS A 53 10.00 17.28 -2.48
CA CYS A 53 9.99 16.40 -3.65
C CYS A 53 8.55 16.07 -4.09
N LEU A 54 7.69 15.67 -3.16
CA LEU A 54 6.30 15.32 -3.48
C LEU A 54 5.53 16.54 -4.01
N ASP A 55 5.74 17.72 -3.40
CA ASP A 55 5.10 18.97 -3.83
C ASP A 55 5.56 19.41 -5.21
N ALA A 56 6.87 19.35 -5.49
CA ALA A 56 7.41 19.65 -6.81
C ALA A 56 6.78 18.75 -7.89
N GLY A 57 6.58 17.46 -7.60
CA GLY A 57 5.94 16.49 -8.50
C GLY A 57 4.55 16.90 -8.99
N ARG A 58 3.79 17.68 -8.21
CA ARG A 58 2.41 18.08 -8.57
C ARG A 58 2.30 18.86 -9.88
N SER A 59 3.36 19.55 -10.29
CA SER A 59 3.35 20.47 -11.45
C SER A 59 4.26 20.02 -12.61
N VAL A 60 4.94 18.87 -12.49
CA VAL A 60 5.87 18.33 -13.51
C VAL A 60 5.47 16.89 -13.87
N ASP A 61 6.33 15.91 -13.63
CA ASP A 61 6.18 14.51 -14.06
C ASP A 61 5.56 13.62 -12.97
N GLY A 62 4.98 14.23 -11.93
CA GLY A 62 4.46 13.53 -10.77
C GLY A 62 5.57 13.15 -9.79
N ALA A 63 5.16 12.59 -8.66
CA ALA A 63 6.07 12.07 -7.65
C ALA A 63 5.37 11.01 -6.79
N GLU A 64 6.14 10.03 -6.32
CA GLU A 64 5.69 9.05 -5.32
C GLU A 64 6.60 9.10 -4.09
N LEU A 65 5.97 9.29 -2.92
CA LEU A 65 6.62 9.26 -1.62
C LEU A 65 6.16 8.01 -0.85
N ALA A 66 7.10 7.13 -0.51
CA ALA A 66 6.86 5.99 0.36
C ALA A 66 7.23 6.33 1.81
N VAL A 67 6.30 6.09 2.73
CA VAL A 67 6.46 6.33 4.17
C VAL A 67 6.07 5.08 4.93
N THR A 68 6.98 4.53 5.72
CA THR A 68 6.69 3.44 6.66
C THR A 68 6.64 3.98 8.08
N ARG A 69 5.54 3.73 8.79
CA ARG A 69 5.34 4.09 10.20
C ARG A 69 4.78 2.89 10.96
N PRO A 70 5.19 2.66 12.23
CA PRO A 70 4.55 1.66 13.06
C PRO A 70 3.15 2.11 13.51
N THR A 71 2.23 1.16 13.64
CA THR A 71 0.98 1.34 14.40
C THR A 71 1.27 1.55 15.88
N THR A 72 0.23 1.81 16.68
CA THR A 72 0.34 1.92 18.14
C THR A 72 0.98 0.67 18.76
N GLU A 73 0.66 -0.51 18.20
CA GLU A 73 1.11 -1.83 18.62
C GLU A 73 2.50 -2.20 18.06
N GLY A 74 3.07 -1.36 17.19
CA GLY A 74 4.41 -1.51 16.63
C GLY A 74 4.47 -2.17 15.26
N ASP A 75 3.33 -2.51 14.65
CA ASP A 75 3.29 -3.18 13.34
C ASP A 75 3.58 -2.17 12.21
N PRO A 76 4.48 -2.46 11.27
CA PRO A 76 4.87 -1.50 10.24
C PRO A 76 3.82 -1.42 9.12
N VAL A 77 3.27 -0.24 8.90
CA VAL A 77 2.40 0.07 7.75
C VAL A 77 3.16 0.96 6.78
N THR A 78 3.17 0.61 5.50
CA THR A 78 3.74 1.47 4.45
C THR A 78 2.64 2.14 3.66
N THR A 79 2.79 3.46 3.49
CA THR A 79 1.87 4.30 2.73
C THR A 79 2.62 4.95 1.57
N TRP A 80 2.07 4.87 0.36
CA TRP A 80 2.57 5.54 -0.83
C TRP A 80 1.66 6.70 -1.18
N TYR A 81 2.19 7.91 -1.13
CA TYR A 81 1.51 9.13 -1.54
C TYR A 81 1.95 9.50 -2.95
N ARG A 82 0.99 9.58 -3.88
CA ARG A 82 1.21 9.80 -5.30
C ARG A 82 0.62 11.14 -5.73
N ALA A 83 1.49 12.08 -6.09
CA ALA A 83 1.13 13.28 -6.83
C ALA A 83 1.13 12.93 -8.32
N ARG A 84 -0.04 12.73 -8.92
CA ARG A 84 -0.12 12.42 -10.36
C ARG A 84 -0.09 13.71 -11.20
N PRO A 85 0.61 13.73 -12.35
CA PRO A 85 0.65 14.90 -13.23
C PRO A 85 -0.75 15.35 -13.63
N GLY A 86 -1.06 16.63 -13.43
CA GLY A 86 -2.33 17.22 -13.85
C GLY A 86 -3.57 16.74 -13.10
N VAL A 87 -3.43 15.94 -12.05
CA VAL A 87 -4.54 15.48 -11.20
C VAL A 87 -4.48 16.21 -9.86
N PRO A 88 -5.56 16.89 -9.43
CA PRO A 88 -5.61 17.53 -8.12
C PRO A 88 -5.45 16.54 -6.96
N GLY A 89 -4.80 16.98 -5.89
CA GLY A 89 -4.69 16.22 -4.64
C GLY A 89 -3.67 15.09 -4.68
N LEU A 90 -3.98 13.98 -3.99
CA LEU A 90 -3.12 12.80 -3.88
C LEU A 90 -3.94 11.52 -4.14
N GLU A 91 -3.32 10.57 -4.81
CA GLU A 91 -3.68 9.15 -4.73
C GLU A 91 -2.82 8.50 -3.65
N VAL A 92 -3.42 7.70 -2.76
CA VAL A 92 -2.71 7.09 -1.63
C VAL A 92 -2.95 5.58 -1.66
N PHE A 93 -1.89 4.79 -1.48
CA PHE A 93 -2.00 3.36 -1.22
C PHE A 93 -1.46 3.05 0.17
N VAL A 94 -2.14 2.18 0.91
CA VAL A 94 -1.72 1.74 2.24
C VAL A 94 -1.61 0.21 2.23
N ASP A 95 -0.45 -0.30 2.63
CA ASP A 95 -0.20 -1.73 2.89
C ASP A 95 -0.52 -2.04 4.35
N GLY A 96 -1.75 -2.45 4.62
CA GLY A 96 -2.20 -2.89 5.94
C GLY A 96 -1.84 -4.35 6.27
N THR A 97 -1.21 -5.10 5.35
CA THR A 97 -1.03 -6.57 5.49
C THR A 97 -0.19 -7.01 6.69
N ARG A 98 0.62 -6.10 7.24
CA ARG A 98 1.42 -6.35 8.44
C ARG A 98 0.79 -5.81 9.72
N ASP A 99 -0.30 -5.08 9.64
CA ASP A 99 -1.07 -4.62 10.80
C ASP A 99 -1.94 -5.76 11.33
N ARG A 100 -1.46 -6.45 12.38
CA ARG A 100 -2.10 -7.65 12.90
C ARG A 100 -3.41 -7.37 13.63
N PHE A 101 -3.64 -6.12 14.01
CA PHE A 101 -4.82 -5.69 14.76
C PHE A 101 -5.75 -4.81 13.92
N GLY A 102 -5.29 -4.34 12.76
CA GLY A 102 -6.09 -3.69 11.73
C GLY A 102 -6.85 -4.67 10.84
N THR A 103 -7.33 -4.18 9.70
CA THR A 103 -8.09 -5.02 8.75
C THR A 103 -7.21 -5.99 7.99
N GLY A 104 -5.90 -5.72 7.90
CA GLY A 104 -4.96 -6.50 7.10
C GLY A 104 -5.02 -6.19 5.61
N ASP A 105 -5.90 -5.28 5.18
CA ASP A 105 -6.15 -5.04 3.76
C ASP A 105 -5.15 -4.03 3.16
N TRP A 106 -4.97 -4.13 1.85
CA TRP A 106 -4.58 -3.00 1.03
C TRP A 106 -5.76 -2.06 0.81
N VAL A 107 -5.51 -0.76 0.95
CA VAL A 107 -6.50 0.27 0.61
C VAL A 107 -5.91 1.30 -0.34
N ARG A 108 -6.76 1.82 -1.24
CA ARG A 108 -6.48 2.97 -2.09
C ARG A 108 -7.41 4.11 -1.70
N LEU A 109 -6.83 5.29 -1.50
CA LEU A 109 -7.55 6.52 -1.23
C LEU A 109 -7.37 7.49 -2.39
N ASP A 110 -8.48 8.03 -2.89
CA ASP A 110 -8.48 9.17 -3.80
C ASP A 110 -8.83 10.44 -3.00
N CYS A 111 -7.84 11.31 -2.80
CA CYS A 111 -7.92 12.49 -1.95
C CYS A 111 -7.76 13.78 -2.78
N PRO A 112 -8.80 14.26 -3.50
CA PRO A 112 -8.68 15.37 -4.45
C PRO A 112 -8.42 16.74 -3.81
N ALA A 113 -8.71 16.88 -2.52
CA ALA A 113 -8.46 18.10 -1.74
C ALA A 113 -7.12 18.07 -0.99
N ALA A 114 -6.30 17.04 -1.20
CA ALA A 114 -5.10 16.85 -0.41
C ALA A 114 -4.04 17.92 -0.67
N THR A 115 -3.57 18.57 0.39
CA THR A 115 -2.43 19.50 0.38
C THR A 115 -1.12 18.83 0.80
N GLY A 116 -1.18 17.67 1.45
CA GLY A 116 0.00 16.90 1.88
C GLY A 116 -0.32 15.57 2.55
N PRO A 117 0.71 14.75 2.85
CA PRO A 117 0.58 13.37 3.34
C PRO A 117 0.20 13.20 4.83
N ASP A 118 0.46 14.18 5.70
CA ASP A 118 0.14 14.10 7.13
C ASP A 118 -1.33 14.54 7.38
N ASP A 119 -1.57 15.72 7.97
CA ASP A 119 -2.93 16.21 8.28
C ASP A 119 -3.66 16.82 7.07
N GLY A 120 -3.03 16.75 5.89
CA GLY A 120 -3.43 17.49 4.69
C GLY A 120 -4.30 16.70 3.72
N LEU A 121 -4.73 15.47 4.01
CA LEU A 121 -5.41 14.62 3.02
C LEU A 121 -6.83 15.09 2.65
N GLY A 122 -7.54 15.72 3.58
CA GLY A 122 -8.92 16.19 3.36
C GLY A 122 -9.93 15.05 3.19
N GLY A 123 -11.01 15.30 2.43
CA GLY A 123 -12.03 14.29 2.15
C GLY A 123 -11.55 13.30 1.08
N CYS A 124 -11.37 12.04 1.47
CA CYS A 124 -10.94 10.97 0.57
C CYS A 124 -12.07 9.97 0.29
N THR A 125 -12.04 9.36 -0.90
CA THR A 125 -12.82 8.16 -1.19
C THR A 125 -11.92 6.94 -1.05
N GLU A 126 -12.38 5.92 -0.33
CA GLU A 126 -11.63 4.69 -0.08
C GLU A 126 -12.09 3.55 -0.99
N THR A 127 -11.16 2.70 -1.40
CA THR A 127 -11.40 1.41 -2.06
C THR A 127 -10.52 0.34 -1.43
N VAL A 128 -11.13 -0.71 -0.88
CA VAL A 128 -10.41 -1.91 -0.40
C VAL A 128 -9.96 -2.74 -1.59
N LEU A 129 -8.69 -3.16 -1.59
CA LEU A 129 -8.05 -3.87 -2.70
C LEU A 129 -7.75 -5.35 -2.40
N GLY A 130 -7.96 -5.79 -1.16
CA GLY A 130 -7.81 -7.17 -0.72
C GLY A 130 -6.86 -7.33 0.46
#